data_AF-A0A345HVX8-F1
#
_entry.id   AF-A0A345HVX8-F1
#
_cell.length_a   1.000
_cell.length_b   1.000
_cell.length_c   1.000
_cell.angle_alpha   90.00
_cell.angle_beta   90.00
_cell.angle_gamma   90.00
#
_symmetry.space_group_name_H-M   'P 1'
#
loop_
_entity.id
_entity.type
_entity.pdbx_description
1 polymer ?
#
loop_
_entity_poly.entity_id
_entity_poly.type
_entity_poly.pdbx_seq_one_letter_code
_entity_poly.pdbx_strand_id
1 'polypeptide(L)'
;MLLDPPPRGLRCAVLVCLATAGQRGLGPDRLLQSVLSTDGRRRGIRSANALEQHVTELRRLGLPIPERGRSATDPYVLDFERVRVDAEDFLRDLRDLAATPDVSRLAALMAHWTGDPLLHHPQVDRLLWNRHIKGRSTLLKHVRAADWESLPELGEFLDLFPDDRASALLQADLARLDRKRLLVVEDQNMDQIVDILDAYECVRVTDLADWERQLRDRRDDILSVHGALIDLHLTDSFRDHDGYQIADWLRLNTEIPASVMTMAPPAGNLRQESTIQQKRYRLLQIVYKGYGTFNARALREAATQLTSDEDVHVRARLGSTLETALFHARKRLSYPSPEHNHTRLRQCEVEAAVAARQMEIGTLPEARRAVRDFRDTWPA
;
A
#
# COMPACT_ATOMS: atom_id res chain seq x y z
N MET A 1 -23.86 -1.41 29.57
CA MET A 1 -23.81 -2.27 30.77
C MET A 1 -22.75 -3.33 30.53
N LEU A 2 -21.66 -3.34 31.28
CA LEU A 2 -20.66 -4.40 31.21
C LEU A 2 -21.11 -5.52 32.16
N LEU A 3 -21.37 -6.72 31.62
CA LEU A 3 -21.80 -7.88 32.42
C LEU A 3 -20.58 -8.48 33.13
N ASP A 4 -20.67 -8.68 34.45
CA ASP A 4 -19.64 -9.37 35.22
C ASP A 4 -20.25 -10.49 36.10
N PRO A 5 -19.94 -11.78 35.84
CA PRO A 5 -19.16 -12.27 34.70
C PRO A 5 -19.94 -12.22 33.38
N PRO A 6 -19.26 -12.09 32.23
CA PRO A 6 -19.92 -12.16 30.93
C PRO A 6 -20.54 -13.55 30.69
N PRO A 7 -21.70 -13.64 30.01
CA PRO A 7 -22.32 -14.91 29.70
C PRO A 7 -21.39 -15.75 28.81
N ARG A 8 -21.35 -17.07 29.05
CA ARG A 8 -20.50 -18.02 28.32
C ARG A 8 -21.33 -19.12 27.65
N GLY A 9 -20.78 -19.70 26.58
CA GLY A 9 -21.39 -20.81 25.84
C GLY A 9 -22.74 -20.44 25.23
N LEU A 10 -23.70 -21.38 25.28
CA LEU A 10 -25.02 -21.21 24.65
C LEU A 10 -25.80 -20.00 25.16
N ARG A 11 -25.56 -19.53 26.39
CA ARG A 11 -26.19 -18.30 26.93
C ARG A 11 -25.73 -17.05 26.19
N CYS A 12 -24.43 -17.00 25.87
CA CYS A 12 -23.88 -15.93 25.04
C CYS A 12 -24.51 -16.00 23.63
N ALA A 13 -24.61 -17.19 23.04
CA ALA A 13 -25.24 -17.37 21.74
C ALA A 13 -26.71 -16.91 21.72
N VAL A 14 -27.49 -17.20 22.77
CA VAL A 14 -28.87 -16.69 22.94
C VAL A 14 -28.88 -15.16 22.98
N LEU A 15 -28.03 -14.55 23.82
CA LEU A 15 -27.94 -13.09 23.91
C LEU A 15 -27.58 -12.45 22.57
N VAL A 16 -26.58 -13.00 21.87
CA VAL A 16 -26.16 -12.52 20.55
C VAL A 16 -27.32 -12.65 19.56
N CYS A 17 -28.05 -13.79 19.53
CA CYS A 17 -29.23 -13.93 18.68
C CYS A 17 -30.29 -12.84 18.94
N LEU A 18 -30.55 -12.52 20.21
CA LEU A 18 -31.50 -11.46 20.57
C LEU A 18 -31.00 -10.07 20.18
N ALA A 19 -29.71 -9.80 20.38
CA ALA A 19 -29.08 -8.53 19.98
C ALA A 19 -29.11 -8.34 18.46
N THR A 20 -28.76 -9.37 17.69
CA THR A 20 -28.75 -9.35 16.21
C THR A 20 -30.16 -9.26 15.61
N ALA A 21 -31.19 -9.72 16.32
CA ALA A 21 -32.57 -9.65 15.84
C ALA A 21 -33.19 -8.24 15.94
N GLY A 22 -32.57 -7.35 16.73
CA GLY A 22 -33.05 -5.99 16.95
C GLY A 22 -34.38 -5.93 17.71
N GLN A 23 -35.06 -4.80 17.61
CA GLN A 23 -36.31 -4.52 18.33
C GLN A 23 -37.47 -5.48 18.03
N ARG A 24 -37.41 -6.22 16.91
CA ARG A 24 -38.45 -7.20 16.55
C ARG A 24 -38.33 -8.50 17.35
N GLY A 25 -37.15 -8.79 17.89
CA GLY A 25 -36.85 -10.03 18.61
C GLY A 25 -36.97 -11.29 17.76
N LEU A 26 -36.98 -12.44 18.45
CA LEU A 26 -37.11 -13.76 17.84
C LEU A 26 -38.18 -14.60 18.53
N GLY A 27 -39.06 -15.20 17.73
CA GLY A 27 -39.97 -16.24 18.20
C GLY A 27 -39.18 -17.44 18.76
N PRO A 28 -39.73 -18.20 19.73
CA PRO A 28 -39.02 -19.28 20.41
C PRO A 28 -38.43 -20.33 19.47
N ASP A 29 -39.20 -20.78 18.47
CA ASP A 29 -38.75 -21.80 17.53
C ASP A 29 -37.59 -21.33 16.66
N ARG A 30 -37.64 -20.06 16.23
CA ARG A 30 -36.56 -19.45 15.45
C ARG A 30 -35.32 -19.26 16.31
N LEU A 31 -35.47 -18.80 17.54
CA LEU A 31 -34.35 -18.67 18.48
C LEU A 31 -33.71 -20.03 18.78
N LEU A 32 -34.51 -21.08 18.97
CA LEU A 32 -34.01 -22.45 19.09
C LEU A 32 -33.22 -22.88 17.86
N GLN A 33 -33.71 -22.60 16.65
CA GLN A 33 -33.02 -22.94 15.40
C GLN A 33 -31.72 -22.15 15.22
N SER A 34 -31.68 -20.90 15.67
CA SER A 34 -30.54 -20.01 15.45
C SER A 34 -29.39 -20.20 16.44
N VAL A 35 -29.61 -20.90 17.55
CA VAL A 35 -28.54 -21.26 18.50
C VAL A 35 -27.97 -22.64 18.15
N LEU A 36 -26.72 -22.65 17.74
CA LEU A 36 -25.98 -23.83 17.29
C LEU A 36 -25.09 -24.41 18.40
N SER A 37 -24.71 -25.67 18.25
CA SER A 37 -23.71 -26.33 19.08
C SER A 37 -22.31 -25.73 18.86
N THR A 38 -21.35 -26.07 19.72
CA THR A 38 -19.96 -25.58 19.63
C THR A 38 -19.27 -25.90 18.31
N ASP A 39 -19.67 -26.98 17.64
CA ASP A 39 -19.20 -27.35 16.30
C ASP A 39 -19.93 -26.63 15.16
N GLY A 40 -20.93 -25.79 15.46
CA GLY A 40 -21.71 -25.03 14.49
C GLY A 40 -22.64 -25.86 13.60
N ARG A 41 -22.79 -27.17 13.82
CA ARG A 41 -23.47 -28.08 12.87
C ARG A 41 -24.88 -28.47 13.26
N ARG A 42 -25.22 -28.39 14.55
CA ARG A 42 -26.49 -28.88 15.08
C ARG A 42 -27.10 -27.84 16.00
N ARG A 43 -28.36 -28.04 16.37
CA ARG A 43 -29.03 -27.20 17.36
C ARG A 43 -28.33 -27.35 18.72
N GLY A 44 -27.92 -26.22 19.30
CA GLY A 44 -27.28 -26.17 20.62
C GLY A 44 -28.26 -26.39 21.76
N ILE A 45 -29.48 -25.85 21.64
CA ILE A 45 -30.54 -25.96 22.66
C ILE A 45 -31.62 -26.93 22.20
N ARG A 46 -31.90 -27.99 22.97
CA ARG A 46 -32.75 -29.10 22.52
C ARG A 46 -34.25 -28.92 22.77
N SER A 47 -34.65 -28.03 23.68
CA SER A 47 -36.06 -27.87 24.08
C SER A 47 -36.40 -26.42 24.46
N ALA A 48 -37.69 -26.06 24.39
CA ALA A 48 -38.18 -24.75 24.81
C ALA A 48 -37.93 -24.48 26.30
N ASN A 49 -38.03 -25.50 27.15
CA ASN A 49 -37.74 -25.37 28.59
C ASN A 49 -36.27 -25.00 28.85
N ALA A 50 -35.33 -25.60 28.11
CA ALA A 50 -33.92 -25.26 28.22
C ALA A 50 -33.63 -23.84 27.71
N LEU A 51 -34.33 -23.39 26.66
CA LEU A 51 -34.25 -22.00 26.20
C LEU A 51 -34.75 -21.02 27.27
N GLU A 52 -35.90 -21.28 27.89
CA GLU A 52 -36.44 -20.40 28.94
C GLU A 52 -35.53 -20.34 30.16
N GLN A 53 -34.86 -21.43 30.53
CA GLN A 53 -33.84 -21.42 31.57
C GLN A 53 -32.69 -20.47 31.23
N HIS A 54 -32.14 -20.54 30.02
CA HIS A 54 -31.09 -19.62 29.58
C HIS A 54 -31.56 -18.16 29.57
N VAL A 55 -32.78 -17.87 29.11
CA VAL A 55 -33.34 -16.51 29.11
C VAL A 55 -33.55 -16.01 30.54
N THR A 56 -34.08 -16.84 31.44
CA THR A 56 -34.27 -16.53 32.85
C THR A 56 -32.94 -16.20 33.52
N GLU A 57 -31.88 -16.94 33.21
CA GLU A 57 -30.54 -16.65 33.70
C GLU A 57 -29.99 -15.33 33.15
N LEU A 58 -30.19 -15.04 31.85
CA LEU A 58 -29.82 -13.75 31.27
C LEU A 58 -30.53 -12.58 31.97
N ARG A 59 -31.83 -12.73 32.28
CA ARG A 59 -32.58 -11.75 33.11
C ARG A 59 -31.99 -11.60 34.51
N ARG A 60 -31.61 -12.70 35.16
CA ARG A 60 -30.94 -12.68 36.48
C ARG A 60 -29.58 -11.99 36.45
N LEU A 61 -28.89 -12.00 35.31
CA LEU A 61 -27.66 -11.23 35.07
C LEU A 61 -27.94 -9.74 34.79
N GLY A 62 -29.20 -9.29 34.90
CA GLY A 62 -29.59 -7.89 34.74
C GLY A 62 -29.87 -7.47 33.29
N LEU A 63 -29.88 -8.40 32.33
CA LEU A 63 -30.21 -8.07 30.95
C LEU A 63 -31.69 -7.69 30.83
N PRO A 64 -32.02 -6.59 30.14
CA PRO A 64 -33.38 -6.08 30.06
C PRO A 64 -34.18 -6.86 29.01
N ILE A 65 -34.50 -8.12 29.31
CA ILE A 65 -35.33 -8.99 28.48
C ILE A 65 -36.71 -9.07 29.15
N PRO A 66 -37.76 -8.43 28.61
CA PRO A 66 -39.09 -8.46 29.18
C PRO A 66 -39.60 -9.90 29.39
N GLU A 67 -40.49 -10.08 30.35
CA GLU A 67 -41.28 -11.30 30.44
C GLU A 67 -42.12 -11.44 29.16
N ARG A 68 -42.27 -12.68 28.69
CA ARG A 68 -43.07 -12.93 27.50
C ARG A 68 -44.54 -12.62 27.80
N GLY A 69 -45.24 -12.14 26.79
CA GLY A 69 -46.68 -11.92 26.86
C GLY A 69 -47.46 -13.23 27.02
N ARG A 70 -48.79 -13.14 26.93
CA ARG A 70 -49.69 -14.27 27.21
C ARG A 70 -49.62 -15.38 26.17
N SER A 71 -49.04 -15.16 24.99
CA SER A 71 -48.98 -16.16 23.93
C SER A 71 -47.65 -16.93 23.93
N ALA A 72 -47.75 -18.26 23.77
CA ALA A 72 -46.60 -19.15 23.57
C ALA A 72 -45.82 -18.85 22.26
N THR A 73 -46.32 -17.96 21.40
CA THR A 73 -45.64 -17.49 20.18
C THR A 73 -44.95 -16.13 20.35
N ASP A 74 -45.13 -15.43 21.48
CA ASP A 74 -44.59 -14.08 21.66
C ASP A 74 -43.05 -14.11 21.59
N PRO A 75 -42.41 -13.19 20.85
CA PRO A 75 -40.97 -13.20 20.67
C PRO A 75 -40.22 -12.84 21.96
N TYR A 76 -39.00 -13.35 22.08
CA TYR A 76 -38.02 -12.81 23.01
C TYR A 76 -37.39 -11.55 22.39
N VAL A 77 -37.39 -10.45 23.14
CA VAL A 77 -36.88 -9.15 22.71
C VAL A 77 -35.89 -8.64 23.76
N LEU A 78 -34.81 -8.01 23.32
CA LEU A 78 -33.93 -7.23 24.18
C LEU A 78 -34.42 -5.78 24.17
N ASP A 79 -34.54 -5.14 25.33
CA ASP A 79 -34.98 -3.74 25.43
C ASP A 79 -33.81 -2.78 25.17
N PHE A 80 -33.75 -2.27 23.94
CA PHE A 80 -32.69 -1.38 23.44
C PHE A 80 -32.70 0.03 24.08
N GLU A 81 -33.76 0.40 24.81
CA GLU A 81 -33.74 1.65 25.59
C GLU A 81 -32.83 1.52 26.82
N ARG A 82 -32.64 0.29 27.29
CA ARG A 82 -31.88 -0.03 28.51
C ARG A 82 -30.52 -0.65 28.22
N VAL A 83 -30.26 -1.05 26.99
CA VAL A 83 -28.98 -1.61 26.57
C VAL A 83 -28.59 -1.11 25.18
N ARG A 84 -27.32 -0.76 25.03
CA ARG A 84 -26.74 -0.41 23.73
C ARG A 84 -26.17 -1.66 23.07
N VAL A 85 -26.41 -1.78 21.78
CA VAL A 85 -25.87 -2.83 20.91
C VAL A 85 -25.20 -2.12 19.74
N ASP A 86 -23.88 -2.22 19.71
CA ASP A 86 -23.01 -1.67 18.66
C ASP A 86 -23.48 -2.04 17.24
N ALA A 87 -23.88 -3.29 17.03
CA ALA A 87 -24.35 -3.78 15.74
C ALA A 87 -25.62 -3.05 15.23
N GLU A 88 -26.53 -2.64 16.13
CA GLU A 88 -27.69 -1.82 15.76
C GLU A 88 -27.33 -0.33 15.64
N ASP A 89 -26.42 0.18 16.47
CA ASP A 89 -25.88 1.53 16.33
C ASP A 89 -25.23 1.72 14.95
N PHE A 90 -24.41 0.77 14.50
CA PHE A 90 -23.83 0.73 13.15
C PHE A 90 -24.91 0.81 12.05
N LEU A 91 -25.95 -0.03 12.14
CA LEU A 91 -26.99 -0.09 11.11
C LEU A 91 -27.88 1.15 11.07
N ARG A 92 -28.08 1.81 12.22
CA ARG A 92 -28.74 3.12 12.30
C ARG A 92 -27.87 4.17 11.64
N ASP A 93 -26.62 4.30 12.08
CA ASP A 93 -25.70 5.32 11.59
C ASP A 93 -25.40 5.17 10.09
N LEU A 94 -25.38 3.94 9.56
CA LEU A 94 -25.25 3.66 8.13
C LEU A 94 -26.47 4.09 7.32
N ARG A 95 -27.68 3.98 7.90
CA ARG A 95 -28.93 4.41 7.22
C ARG A 95 -28.96 5.93 7.06
N ASP A 96 -28.42 6.64 8.04
CA ASP A 96 -28.37 8.10 8.08
C ASP A 96 -27.14 8.66 7.35
N LEU A 97 -26.36 7.80 6.68
CA LEU A 97 -25.17 8.19 5.93
C LEU A 97 -25.56 8.95 4.65
N ALA A 98 -24.92 10.10 4.41
CA ALA A 98 -25.12 10.88 3.20
C ALA A 98 -24.65 10.11 1.95
N ALA A 99 -25.14 10.52 0.76
CA ALA A 99 -24.73 9.91 -0.51
C ALA A 99 -23.22 10.06 -0.77
N THR A 100 -22.66 11.23 -0.41
CA THR A 100 -21.24 11.56 -0.43
C THR A 100 -20.77 11.81 1.00
N PRO A 101 -20.48 10.75 1.78
CA PRO A 101 -20.07 10.89 3.16
C PRO A 101 -18.64 11.43 3.26
N ASP A 102 -18.36 12.17 4.32
CA ASP A 102 -16.99 12.54 4.66
C ASP A 102 -16.19 11.33 5.17
N VAL A 103 -14.86 11.44 5.07
CA VAL A 103 -13.89 10.41 5.47
C VAL A 103 -14.03 10.05 6.95
N SER A 104 -14.24 11.04 7.82
CA SER A 104 -14.38 10.83 9.27
C SER A 104 -15.62 10.02 9.63
N ARG A 105 -16.73 10.17 8.89
CA ARG A 105 -17.96 9.42 9.10
C ARG A 105 -17.83 7.97 8.65
N LEU A 106 -17.10 7.73 7.55
CA LEU A 106 -16.75 6.38 7.12
C LEU A 106 -15.86 5.68 8.16
N ALA A 107 -14.82 6.37 8.66
CA ALA A 107 -13.95 5.84 9.71
C ALA A 107 -14.74 5.48 10.99
N ALA A 108 -15.65 6.36 11.44
CA ALA A 108 -16.52 6.09 12.59
C ALA A 108 -17.42 4.86 12.37
N LEU A 109 -17.91 4.62 11.15
CA LEU A 109 -18.70 3.43 10.82
C LEU A 109 -17.86 2.14 10.81
N MET A 110 -16.62 2.21 10.32
CA MET A 110 -15.67 1.08 10.36
C MET A 110 -15.31 0.71 11.81
N ALA A 111 -15.15 1.69 12.69
CA ALA A 111 -14.79 1.49 14.10
C ALA A 111 -15.82 0.72 14.94
N HIS A 112 -17.06 0.54 14.46
CA HIS A 112 -18.04 -0.34 15.11
C HIS A 112 -17.68 -1.83 14.96
N TRP A 113 -16.79 -2.18 14.03
CA TRP A 113 -16.40 -3.57 13.78
C TRP A 113 -15.12 -3.91 14.54
N THR A 114 -15.17 -5.02 15.27
CA THR A 114 -14.03 -5.55 16.03
C THR A 114 -13.54 -6.90 15.50
N GLY A 115 -14.19 -7.44 14.47
CA GLY A 115 -13.86 -8.71 13.82
C GLY A 115 -15.02 -9.27 13.01
N ASP A 116 -14.81 -10.41 12.33
CA ASP A 116 -15.87 -11.14 11.65
C ASP A 116 -16.82 -11.83 12.67
N PRO A 117 -18.10 -11.42 12.75
CA PRO A 117 -19.03 -12.02 13.69
C PRO A 117 -19.25 -13.52 13.46
N LEU A 118 -19.03 -14.04 12.24
CA LEU A 118 -19.13 -15.47 11.95
C LEU A 118 -17.99 -16.27 12.57
N LEU A 119 -16.81 -15.66 12.73
CA LEU A 119 -15.66 -16.27 13.41
C LEU A 119 -15.77 -16.13 14.93
N HIS A 120 -16.22 -14.97 15.42
CA HIS A 120 -16.36 -14.71 16.85
C HIS A 120 -17.57 -15.42 17.49
N HIS A 121 -18.64 -15.65 16.72
CA HIS A 121 -19.89 -16.25 17.21
C HIS A 121 -20.34 -17.44 16.36
N PRO A 122 -19.53 -18.53 16.28
CA PRO A 122 -19.84 -19.71 15.45
C PRO A 122 -21.08 -20.48 15.94
N GLN A 123 -21.53 -20.20 17.17
CA GLN A 123 -22.75 -20.78 17.76
C GLN A 123 -24.04 -20.05 17.35
N VAL A 124 -23.95 -19.05 16.48
CA VAL A 124 -25.11 -18.28 15.99
C VAL A 124 -25.27 -18.55 14.49
N ASP A 125 -26.49 -18.87 14.08
CA ASP A 125 -26.83 -19.10 12.67
C ASP A 125 -26.45 -17.89 11.80
N ARG A 126 -25.68 -18.15 10.75
CA ARG A 126 -25.23 -17.18 9.74
C ARG A 126 -26.37 -16.34 9.18
N LEU A 127 -27.58 -16.90 9.07
CA LEU A 127 -28.74 -16.19 8.52
C LEU A 127 -29.17 -14.99 9.38
N LEU A 128 -28.89 -14.98 10.68
CA LEU A 128 -29.15 -13.82 11.54
C LEU A 128 -28.22 -12.65 11.21
N TRP A 129 -26.98 -12.93 10.81
CA TRP A 129 -25.99 -11.92 10.47
C TRP A 129 -26.21 -11.25 9.11
N ASN A 130 -27.10 -11.78 8.27
CA ASN A 130 -27.35 -11.28 6.91
C ASN A 130 -27.61 -9.77 6.83
N ARG A 131 -28.33 -9.19 7.80
CA ARG A 131 -28.61 -7.75 7.83
C ARG A 131 -27.32 -6.93 8.03
N HIS A 132 -26.46 -7.37 8.95
CA HIS A 132 -25.19 -6.73 9.28
C HIS A 132 -24.17 -6.90 8.16
N ILE A 133 -24.07 -8.10 7.58
CA ILE A 133 -23.20 -8.39 6.42
C ILE A 133 -23.60 -7.52 5.23
N LYS A 134 -24.91 -7.40 4.94
CA LYS A 134 -25.40 -6.48 3.90
C LYS A 134 -25.07 -5.03 4.21
N GLY A 135 -25.22 -4.61 5.47
CA GLY A 135 -24.81 -3.28 5.94
C GLY A 135 -23.33 -3.01 5.66
N ARG A 136 -22.45 -3.94 6.00
CA ARG A 136 -21.01 -3.87 5.67
C ARG A 136 -20.76 -3.75 4.17
N SER A 137 -21.43 -4.57 3.36
CA SER A 137 -21.31 -4.46 1.90
C SER A 137 -21.75 -3.08 1.38
N THR A 138 -22.76 -2.46 1.99
CA THR A 138 -23.17 -1.08 1.67
C THR A 138 -22.10 -0.08 2.10
N LEU A 139 -21.53 -0.21 3.31
CA LEU A 139 -20.41 0.62 3.76
C LEU A 139 -19.23 0.57 2.77
N LEU A 140 -18.80 -0.63 2.36
CA LEU A 140 -17.70 -0.81 1.40
C LEU A 140 -17.99 -0.16 0.04
N LYS A 141 -19.26 -0.08 -0.39
CA LYS A 141 -19.64 0.66 -1.60
C LYS A 141 -19.46 2.17 -1.42
N HIS A 142 -19.80 2.71 -0.25
CA HIS A 142 -19.55 4.12 0.04
C HIS A 142 -18.07 4.44 0.14
N VAL A 143 -17.28 3.55 0.76
CA VAL A 143 -15.81 3.68 0.79
C VAL A 143 -15.27 3.77 -0.64
N ARG A 144 -15.61 2.82 -1.53
CA ARG A 144 -15.18 2.86 -2.94
C ARG A 144 -15.60 4.11 -3.72
N ALA A 145 -16.73 4.71 -3.36
CA ALA A 145 -17.23 5.92 -4.03
C ALA A 145 -16.63 7.21 -3.45
N ALA A 146 -16.02 7.14 -2.26
CA ALA A 146 -15.31 8.23 -1.64
C ALA A 146 -13.82 8.21 -2.04
N ASP A 147 -13.08 9.24 -1.62
CA ASP A 147 -11.62 9.30 -1.73
C ASP A 147 -10.97 8.36 -0.70
N TRP A 148 -11.14 7.05 -0.91
CA TRP A 148 -10.75 6.02 0.05
C TRP A 148 -9.24 5.89 0.27
N GLU A 149 -8.44 6.48 -0.62
CA GLU A 149 -6.98 6.55 -0.51
C GLU A 149 -6.55 7.35 0.74
N SER A 150 -7.43 8.23 1.22
CA SER A 150 -7.22 9.07 2.40
C SER A 150 -7.71 8.46 3.72
N LEU A 151 -8.21 7.21 3.74
CA LEU A 151 -8.70 6.52 4.93
C LEU A 151 -7.59 5.67 5.58
N PRO A 152 -6.87 6.17 6.61
CA PRO A 152 -5.74 5.44 7.19
C PRO A 152 -6.17 4.14 7.88
N GLU A 153 -7.39 4.07 8.45
CA GLU A 153 -7.89 2.89 9.17
C GLU A 153 -8.47 1.81 8.23
N LEU A 154 -8.52 2.06 6.92
CA LEU A 154 -9.15 1.12 5.98
C LEU A 154 -8.42 -0.23 5.97
N GLY A 155 -7.08 -0.24 5.96
CA GLY A 155 -6.31 -1.49 5.98
C GLY A 155 -6.64 -2.37 7.19
N GLU A 156 -6.58 -1.80 8.40
CA GLU A 156 -6.91 -2.51 9.64
C GLU A 156 -8.35 -3.05 9.64
N PHE A 157 -9.30 -2.26 9.13
CA PHE A 157 -10.69 -2.69 9.00
C PHE A 157 -10.86 -3.86 8.03
N LEU A 158 -10.14 -3.88 6.90
CA LEU A 158 -10.22 -4.96 5.92
C LEU A 158 -9.63 -6.26 6.46
N ASP A 159 -8.56 -6.18 7.26
CA ASP A 159 -7.89 -7.31 7.91
C ASP A 159 -8.79 -8.06 8.91
N LEU A 160 -9.85 -7.43 9.42
CA LEU A 160 -10.87 -8.08 10.25
C LEU A 160 -11.66 -9.18 9.49
N PHE A 161 -11.59 -9.21 8.16
CA PHE A 161 -12.37 -10.12 7.29
C PHE A 161 -11.50 -10.83 6.24
N PRO A 162 -10.57 -11.72 6.64
CA PRO A 162 -9.59 -12.32 5.73
C PRO A 162 -10.21 -13.19 4.62
N ASP A 163 -11.36 -13.82 4.89
CA ASP A 163 -12.04 -14.71 3.94
C ASP A 163 -13.07 -13.99 3.06
N ASP A 164 -13.23 -12.67 3.20
CA ASP A 164 -14.22 -11.89 2.45
C ASP A 164 -13.68 -11.39 1.11
N ARG A 165 -14.35 -11.77 0.02
CA ARG A 165 -13.96 -11.38 -1.34
C ARG A 165 -13.98 -9.85 -1.54
N ALA A 166 -14.91 -9.13 -0.92
CA ALA A 166 -14.99 -7.68 -1.08
C ALA A 166 -13.81 -6.99 -0.39
N SER A 167 -13.42 -7.46 0.81
CA SER A 167 -12.17 -7.07 1.46
C SER A 167 -10.96 -7.34 0.61
N ALA A 168 -10.81 -8.58 0.12
CA ALA A 168 -9.63 -8.98 -0.66
C ALA A 168 -9.40 -8.10 -1.90
N LEU A 169 -10.49 -7.68 -2.57
CA LEU A 169 -10.40 -6.77 -3.72
C LEU A 169 -9.92 -5.38 -3.31
N LEU A 170 -10.49 -4.81 -2.23
CA LEU A 170 -10.05 -3.50 -1.74
C LEU A 170 -8.63 -3.51 -1.19
N GLN A 171 -8.22 -4.59 -0.53
CA GLN A 171 -6.85 -4.77 -0.06
C GLN A 171 -5.86 -4.78 -1.23
N ALA A 172 -6.21 -5.46 -2.33
CA ALA A 172 -5.41 -5.45 -3.55
C ALA A 172 -5.32 -4.06 -4.19
N ASP A 173 -6.39 -3.27 -4.13
CA ASP A 173 -6.41 -1.89 -4.62
C ASP A 173 -5.56 -0.96 -3.72
N LEU A 174 -5.66 -1.07 -2.39
CA LEU A 174 -4.76 -0.36 -1.44
C LEU A 174 -3.29 -0.69 -1.70
N ALA A 175 -2.98 -1.98 -1.84
CA ALA A 175 -1.64 -2.44 -2.14
C ALA A 175 -1.14 -2.00 -3.53
N ARG A 176 -2.01 -1.51 -4.41
CA ARG A 176 -1.63 -0.89 -5.68
C ARG A 176 -1.29 0.59 -5.52
N LEU A 177 -2.00 1.32 -4.66
CA LEU A 177 -1.72 2.74 -4.40
C LEU A 177 -0.38 2.97 -3.71
N ASP A 178 0.02 2.05 -2.84
CA ASP A 178 1.33 2.12 -2.19
C ASP A 178 2.49 1.73 -3.12
N ARG A 179 2.20 1.31 -4.36
CA ARG A 179 3.26 0.92 -5.31
C ARG A 179 4.02 2.14 -5.74
N LYS A 180 5.35 2.05 -5.61
CA LYS A 180 6.23 3.04 -6.21
C LYS A 180 6.04 3.03 -7.73
N ARG A 181 5.92 4.23 -8.29
CA ARG A 181 5.83 4.46 -9.73
C ARG A 181 7.22 4.41 -10.37
N LEU A 182 7.41 3.63 -11.43
CA LEU A 182 8.67 3.45 -12.12
C LEU A 182 8.52 3.83 -13.60
N LEU A 183 9.39 4.68 -14.13
CA LEU A 183 9.50 4.90 -15.57
C LEU A 183 10.27 3.73 -16.19
N VAL A 184 9.65 3.03 -17.13
CA VAL A 184 10.29 1.97 -17.92
C VAL A 184 10.35 2.42 -19.35
N VAL A 185 11.57 2.49 -19.90
CA VAL A 185 11.83 2.81 -21.31
C VAL A 185 12.36 1.56 -22.01
N GLU A 186 11.59 1.03 -22.96
CA GLU A 186 11.89 -0.23 -23.66
C GLU A 186 11.08 -0.33 -24.96
N ASP A 187 11.74 -0.68 -26.07
CA ASP A 187 11.09 -0.76 -27.39
C ASP A 187 10.45 -2.14 -27.67
N GLN A 188 11.15 -3.24 -27.33
CA GLN A 188 10.77 -4.58 -27.76
C GLN A 188 10.14 -5.44 -26.66
N ASN A 189 10.60 -5.30 -25.42
CA ASN A 189 10.27 -6.25 -24.34
C ASN A 189 9.47 -5.64 -23.20
N MET A 190 8.74 -4.55 -23.46
CA MET A 190 8.03 -3.76 -22.45
C MET A 190 7.13 -4.63 -21.56
N ASP A 191 6.27 -5.45 -22.16
CA ASP A 191 5.30 -6.27 -21.39
C ASP A 191 6.00 -7.28 -20.48
N GLN A 192 7.07 -7.93 -20.96
CA GLN A 192 7.84 -8.87 -20.16
C GLN A 192 8.52 -8.18 -18.96
N ILE A 193 9.05 -6.96 -19.14
CA ILE A 193 9.66 -6.19 -18.05
C ILE A 193 8.59 -5.78 -17.04
N VAL A 194 7.43 -5.31 -17.50
CA VAL A 194 6.32 -4.90 -16.61
C VAL A 194 5.79 -6.09 -15.82
N ASP A 195 5.69 -7.28 -16.41
CA ASP A 195 5.29 -8.50 -15.71
C ASP A 195 6.31 -8.90 -14.62
N ILE A 196 7.61 -8.68 -14.85
CA ILE A 196 8.66 -8.91 -13.84
C ILE A 196 8.54 -7.91 -12.67
N LEU A 197 8.10 -6.68 -12.97
CA LEU A 197 7.99 -5.53 -12.08
C LEU A 197 6.54 -5.32 -11.59
N ASP A 198 5.78 -6.40 -11.41
CA ASP A 198 4.38 -6.40 -10.99
C ASP A 198 4.09 -5.71 -9.65
N ALA A 199 5.11 -5.53 -8.80
CA ALA A 199 5.06 -4.76 -7.56
C ALA A 199 5.08 -3.22 -7.77
N TYR A 200 5.30 -2.74 -8.99
CA TYR A 200 5.41 -1.33 -9.32
C TYR A 200 4.28 -0.87 -10.25
N GLU A 201 3.95 0.42 -10.21
CA GLU A 201 3.16 1.05 -11.27
C GLU A 201 4.12 1.54 -12.36
N CYS A 202 4.12 0.91 -13.53
CA CYS A 202 5.06 1.24 -14.60
C CYS A 202 4.50 2.29 -15.56
N VAL A 203 5.16 3.44 -15.65
CA VAL A 203 4.98 4.43 -16.73
C VAL A 203 5.82 3.98 -17.92
N ARG A 204 5.18 3.68 -19.04
CA ARG A 204 5.81 3.02 -20.19
C ARG A 204 6.20 4.04 -21.24
N VAL A 205 7.42 3.93 -21.78
CA VAL A 205 7.90 4.70 -22.93
C VAL A 205 8.56 3.75 -23.91
N THR A 206 8.16 3.76 -25.18
CA THR A 206 8.66 2.77 -26.16
C THR A 206 9.89 3.23 -26.93
N ASP A 207 10.05 4.53 -27.13
CA ASP A 207 11.11 5.10 -27.95
C ASP A 207 11.31 6.59 -27.61
N LEU A 208 12.28 7.23 -28.26
CA LEU A 208 12.59 8.64 -28.03
C LEU A 208 11.47 9.60 -28.49
N ALA A 209 10.70 9.25 -29.52
CA ALA A 209 9.59 10.08 -29.98
C ALA A 209 8.39 10.01 -29.03
N ASP A 210 8.12 8.82 -28.45
CA ASP A 210 7.16 8.64 -27.38
C ASP A 210 7.59 9.39 -26.12
N TRP A 211 8.88 9.34 -25.75
CA TRP A 211 9.43 10.14 -24.65
C TRP A 211 9.13 11.64 -24.81
N GLU A 212 9.46 12.21 -25.98
CA GLU A 212 9.20 13.63 -26.27
C GLU A 212 7.72 13.99 -26.26
N ARG A 213 6.86 13.08 -26.75
CA ARG A 213 5.40 13.25 -26.71
C ARG A 213 4.89 13.26 -25.28
N GLN A 214 5.28 12.28 -24.46
CA GLN A 214 4.83 12.21 -23.07
C GLN A 214 5.38 13.36 -22.22
N LEU A 215 6.60 13.83 -22.45
CA LEU A 215 7.11 15.04 -21.79
C LEU A 215 6.30 16.29 -22.12
N ARG A 216 5.70 16.37 -23.31
CA ARG A 216 4.87 17.50 -23.74
C ARG A 216 3.46 17.41 -23.15
N ASP A 217 2.86 16.24 -23.21
CA ASP A 217 1.42 16.06 -22.95
C ASP A 217 1.14 15.61 -21.51
N ARG A 218 2.11 14.96 -20.86
CA ARG A 218 1.97 14.27 -19.56
C ARG A 218 3.21 14.47 -18.67
N ARG A 219 3.77 15.68 -18.68
CA ARG A 219 4.99 16.01 -17.93
C ARG A 219 4.89 15.64 -16.45
N ASP A 220 3.76 15.97 -15.82
CA ASP A 220 3.58 15.76 -14.38
C ASP A 220 3.57 14.26 -14.02
N ASP A 221 3.04 13.41 -14.90
CA ASP A 221 3.10 11.95 -14.73
C ASP A 221 4.55 11.46 -14.72
N ILE A 222 5.38 11.93 -15.66
CA ILE A 222 6.81 11.60 -15.69
C ILE A 222 7.53 12.12 -14.45
N LEU A 223 7.23 13.34 -14.00
CA LEU A 223 7.91 13.94 -12.84
C LEU A 223 7.51 13.31 -11.50
N SER A 224 6.40 12.56 -11.47
CA SER A 224 5.90 11.88 -10.28
C SER A 224 6.43 10.44 -10.08
N VAL A 225 7.28 9.95 -10.99
CA VAL A 225 7.91 8.63 -10.83
C VAL A 225 9.05 8.67 -9.79
N HIS A 226 9.30 7.53 -9.15
CA HIS A 226 10.31 7.38 -8.11
C HIS A 226 11.67 6.95 -8.66
N GLY A 227 11.71 6.43 -9.88
CA GLY A 227 12.93 5.97 -10.53
C GLY A 227 12.69 5.65 -12.00
N ALA A 228 13.78 5.54 -12.75
CA ALA A 228 13.77 5.23 -14.17
C ALA A 228 14.67 4.04 -14.51
N LEU A 229 14.12 3.09 -15.27
CA LEU A 229 14.82 1.96 -15.84
C LEU A 229 14.76 2.09 -17.36
N ILE A 230 15.92 2.32 -17.98
CA ILE A 230 16.00 2.82 -19.36
C ILE A 230 16.80 1.85 -20.21
N ASP A 231 16.23 1.30 -21.28
CA ASP A 231 17.04 0.57 -22.25
C ASP A 231 18.02 1.50 -22.97
N LEU A 232 19.26 1.03 -23.15
CA LEU A 232 20.30 1.81 -23.82
C LEU A 232 19.99 2.01 -25.31
N HIS A 233 19.49 0.95 -25.94
CA HIS A 233 19.20 0.88 -27.37
C HIS A 233 17.69 0.92 -27.52
N LEU A 234 17.16 1.95 -28.17
CA LEU A 234 15.72 2.13 -28.41
C LEU A 234 15.38 1.94 -29.89
N THR A 235 16.29 1.30 -30.64
CA THR A 235 16.11 0.94 -32.04
C THR A 235 16.59 -0.50 -32.28
N ASP A 236 15.97 -1.14 -33.27
CA ASP A 236 16.32 -2.50 -33.74
C ASP A 236 17.79 -2.66 -34.16
N SER A 237 18.50 -1.56 -34.42
CA SER A 237 19.88 -1.59 -34.91
C SER A 237 20.91 -1.89 -33.81
N PHE A 238 20.55 -1.76 -32.53
CA PHE A 238 21.44 -1.86 -31.36
C PHE A 238 22.72 -1.01 -31.45
N ARG A 239 22.72 0.01 -32.31
CA ARG A 239 23.86 0.91 -32.55
C ARG A 239 23.61 2.32 -32.02
N ASP A 240 22.36 2.65 -31.74
CA ASP A 240 21.97 3.89 -31.09
C ASP A 240 22.32 3.84 -29.59
N HIS A 241 22.35 5.00 -28.96
CA HIS A 241 22.53 5.13 -27.51
C HIS A 241 21.47 6.09 -26.96
N ASP A 242 20.26 6.00 -27.52
CA ASP A 242 19.20 6.98 -27.29
C ASP A 242 18.68 6.95 -25.85
N GLY A 243 18.82 5.81 -25.16
CA GLY A 243 18.58 5.72 -23.73
C GLY A 243 19.41 6.71 -22.89
N TYR A 244 20.64 7.03 -23.32
CA TYR A 244 21.44 8.05 -22.64
C TYR A 244 20.88 9.46 -22.79
N GLN A 245 20.13 9.76 -23.85
CA GLN A 245 19.50 11.08 -24.01
C GLN A 245 18.41 11.29 -22.96
N ILE A 246 17.61 10.24 -22.68
CA ILE A 246 16.59 10.25 -21.62
C ILE A 246 17.26 10.35 -20.25
N ALA A 247 18.31 9.55 -20.00
CA ALA A 247 19.06 9.61 -18.74
C ALA A 247 19.68 10.99 -18.50
N ASP A 248 20.26 11.61 -19.53
CA ASP A 248 20.83 12.96 -19.43
C ASP A 248 19.77 14.02 -19.15
N TRP A 249 18.59 13.91 -19.79
CA TRP A 249 17.47 14.79 -19.49
C TRP A 249 17.03 14.65 -18.03
N LEU A 250 16.86 13.42 -17.52
CA LEU A 250 16.49 13.19 -16.12
C LEU A 250 17.54 13.74 -15.16
N ARG A 251 18.83 13.57 -15.47
CA ARG A 251 19.94 14.15 -14.70
C ARG A 251 19.86 15.67 -14.61
N LEU A 252 19.63 16.34 -15.74
CA LEU A 252 19.65 17.79 -15.85
C LEU A 252 18.38 18.46 -15.29
N ASN A 253 17.24 17.77 -15.34
CA ASN A 253 15.94 18.40 -15.08
C ASN A 253 15.24 17.90 -13.81
N THR A 254 15.74 16.82 -13.19
CA THR A 254 15.03 16.14 -12.08
C THR A 254 16.00 15.57 -11.03
N GLU A 255 15.47 15.14 -9.89
CA GLU A 255 16.18 14.29 -8.92
C GLU A 255 15.90 12.79 -9.11
N ILE A 256 15.15 12.42 -10.15
CA ILE A 256 14.76 11.03 -10.42
C ILE A 256 16.03 10.20 -10.67
N PRO A 257 16.26 9.12 -9.90
CA PRO A 257 17.38 8.23 -10.11
C PRO A 257 17.14 7.36 -11.35
N ALA A 258 18.21 7.04 -12.09
CA ALA A 258 18.12 6.22 -13.29
C ALA A 258 19.07 5.02 -13.23
N SER A 259 18.69 3.92 -13.86
CA SER A 259 19.56 2.82 -14.24
C SER A 259 19.35 2.52 -15.71
N VAL A 260 20.44 2.14 -16.40
CA VAL A 260 20.36 1.75 -17.82
C VAL A 260 20.39 0.24 -17.94
N MET A 261 19.59 -0.33 -18.82
CA MET A 261 19.64 -1.73 -19.20
C MET A 261 20.36 -1.87 -20.54
N THR A 262 21.13 -2.94 -20.74
CA THR A 262 21.74 -3.23 -22.04
C THR A 262 22.03 -4.72 -22.25
N MET A 263 21.97 -5.15 -23.51
CA MET A 263 22.47 -6.45 -23.97
C MET A 263 23.94 -6.41 -24.39
N ALA A 264 24.46 -5.23 -24.75
CA ALA A 264 25.78 -5.02 -25.30
C ALA A 264 26.53 -3.98 -24.45
N PRO A 265 27.36 -4.41 -23.48
CA PRO A 265 28.21 -3.48 -22.75
C PRO A 265 29.10 -2.67 -23.72
N PRO A 266 29.53 -1.45 -23.34
CA PRO A 266 30.57 -0.71 -24.07
C PRO A 266 31.81 -1.58 -24.32
N ALA A 267 32.33 -1.59 -25.56
CA ALA A 267 33.49 -2.41 -25.92
C ALA A 267 34.80 -1.83 -25.36
N GLY A 268 35.48 -2.56 -24.47
CA GLY A 268 36.75 -2.10 -23.88
C GLY A 268 36.98 -2.67 -22.48
N ASN A 269 37.70 -1.93 -21.61
CA ASN A 269 37.78 -2.26 -20.18
C ASN A 269 36.41 -2.00 -19.53
N LEU A 270 35.52 -3.00 -19.64
CA LEU A 270 34.10 -2.96 -19.28
C LEU A 270 33.80 -2.21 -17.98
N ARG A 271 34.64 -2.39 -16.96
CA ARG A 271 34.45 -1.76 -15.64
C ARG A 271 34.70 -0.26 -15.68
N GLN A 272 35.74 0.17 -16.37
CA GLN A 272 36.14 1.58 -16.41
C GLN A 272 35.17 2.40 -17.26
N GLU A 273 34.76 1.88 -18.42
CA GLU A 273 33.80 2.57 -19.30
C GLU A 273 32.42 2.66 -18.66
N SER A 274 31.94 1.56 -18.05
CA SER A 274 30.66 1.58 -17.31
C SER A 274 30.66 2.61 -16.18
N THR A 275 31.77 2.70 -15.42
CA THR A 275 31.92 3.69 -14.34
C THR A 275 31.87 5.13 -14.88
N ILE A 276 32.47 5.38 -16.05
CA ILE A 276 32.44 6.70 -16.68
C ILE A 276 31.01 7.07 -17.11
N GLN A 277 30.27 6.13 -17.71
CA GLN A 277 28.88 6.41 -18.13
C GLN A 277 27.95 6.60 -16.93
N GLN A 278 28.12 5.81 -15.86
CA GLN A 278 27.37 5.99 -14.62
C GLN A 278 27.56 7.40 -14.05
N LYS A 279 28.80 7.87 -13.98
CA LYS A 279 29.14 9.23 -13.51
C LYS A 279 28.71 10.32 -14.47
N ARG A 280 28.71 10.06 -15.77
CA ARG A 280 28.31 11.05 -16.77
C ARG A 280 26.81 11.32 -16.72
N TYR A 281 26.00 10.27 -16.58
CA TYR A 281 24.53 10.33 -16.70
C TYR A 281 23.78 10.12 -15.37
N ARG A 282 24.46 10.16 -14.22
CA ARG A 282 23.85 9.91 -12.89
C ARG A 282 23.10 8.58 -12.81
N LEU A 283 23.72 7.53 -13.35
CA LEU A 283 23.17 6.19 -13.26
C LEU A 283 23.60 5.55 -11.95
N LEU A 284 22.68 4.83 -11.30
CA LEU A 284 23.04 3.98 -10.16
C LEU A 284 23.82 2.76 -10.63
N GLN A 285 23.37 2.15 -11.73
CA GLN A 285 23.99 0.97 -12.31
C GLN A 285 23.64 0.80 -13.78
N ILE A 286 24.36 -0.12 -14.42
CA ILE A 286 24.07 -0.61 -15.76
C ILE A 286 23.71 -2.10 -15.61
N VAL A 287 22.46 -2.44 -15.89
CA VAL A 287 21.88 -3.77 -15.75
C VAL A 287 22.08 -4.54 -17.06
N TYR A 288 22.68 -5.72 -16.96
CA TYR A 288 22.85 -6.59 -18.11
C TYR A 288 21.64 -7.50 -18.28
N LYS A 289 20.96 -7.37 -19.43
CA LYS A 289 19.74 -8.13 -19.74
C LYS A 289 20.03 -9.64 -19.98
N GLY A 290 21.22 -9.98 -20.46
CA GLY A 290 21.68 -11.36 -20.71
C GLY A 290 21.13 -11.94 -22.02
N TYR A 291 21.87 -12.85 -22.68
CA TYR A 291 21.41 -13.50 -23.92
C TYR A 291 20.27 -14.50 -23.61
N GLY A 292 19.05 -14.20 -24.06
CA GLY A 292 17.90 -15.11 -23.98
C GLY A 292 16.80 -14.60 -23.04
N THR A 293 16.87 -14.94 -21.76
CA THR A 293 15.85 -14.56 -20.77
C THR A 293 16.34 -13.44 -19.87
N PHE A 294 15.53 -12.38 -19.70
CA PHE A 294 15.82 -11.29 -18.77
C PHE A 294 16.23 -11.82 -17.41
N ASN A 295 17.29 -11.23 -16.85
CA ASN A 295 17.64 -11.44 -15.46
C ASN A 295 16.62 -10.72 -14.55
N ALA A 296 15.47 -11.37 -14.33
CA ALA A 296 14.37 -10.84 -13.53
C ALA A 296 14.80 -10.41 -12.12
N ARG A 297 15.76 -11.13 -11.53
CA ARG A 297 16.34 -10.76 -10.24
C ARG A 297 17.08 -9.42 -10.32
N ALA A 298 17.94 -9.23 -11.32
CA ALA A 298 18.68 -7.98 -11.49
C ALA A 298 17.75 -6.79 -11.79
N LEU A 299 16.70 -6.99 -12.59
CA LEU A 299 15.69 -5.95 -12.84
C LEU A 299 14.96 -5.54 -11.56
N ARG A 300 14.55 -6.50 -10.74
CA ARG A 300 13.90 -6.22 -9.45
C ARG A 300 14.85 -5.53 -8.47
N GLU A 301 16.09 -6.02 -8.35
CA GLU A 301 17.12 -5.39 -7.51
C GLU A 301 17.38 -3.94 -7.97
N ALA A 302 17.37 -3.68 -9.27
CA ALA A 302 17.50 -2.33 -9.82
C ALA A 302 16.31 -1.44 -9.48
N ALA A 303 15.09 -1.91 -9.70
CA ALA A 303 13.88 -1.17 -9.31
C ALA A 303 13.89 -0.85 -7.81
N THR A 304 14.23 -1.83 -6.96
CA THR A 304 14.32 -1.62 -5.50
C THR A 304 15.37 -0.56 -5.14
N GLN A 305 16.56 -0.59 -5.72
CA GLN A 305 17.58 0.44 -5.47
C GLN A 305 17.14 1.84 -5.90
N LEU A 306 16.36 1.92 -6.99
CA LEU A 306 15.84 3.18 -7.50
C LEU A 306 14.75 3.77 -6.59
N THR A 307 13.86 2.94 -6.04
CA THR A 307 12.63 3.43 -5.41
C THR A 307 12.53 3.23 -3.90
N SER A 308 13.32 2.33 -3.31
CA SER A 308 13.22 1.99 -1.88
C SER A 308 13.66 3.14 -0.99
N ASP A 309 12.93 3.34 0.12
CA ASP A 309 13.21 4.32 1.16
C ASP A 309 14.19 3.80 2.23
N GLU A 310 14.68 2.56 2.10
CA GLU A 310 15.72 2.03 2.98
C GLU A 310 17.02 2.84 2.89
N ASP A 311 17.65 3.08 4.05
CA ASP A 311 18.84 3.93 4.19
C ASP A 311 19.96 3.58 3.21
N VAL A 312 20.20 2.28 2.97
CA VAL A 312 21.23 1.79 2.05
C VAL A 312 20.98 2.23 0.60
N HIS A 313 19.72 2.20 0.16
CA HIS A 313 19.33 2.55 -1.19
C HIS A 313 19.30 4.07 -1.39
N VAL A 314 18.81 4.80 -0.38
CA VAL A 314 18.88 6.27 -0.40
C VAL A 314 20.33 6.74 -0.50
N ARG A 315 21.24 6.16 0.29
CA ARG A 315 22.67 6.50 0.25
C ARG A 315 23.32 6.17 -1.09
N ALA A 316 22.94 5.06 -1.73
CA ALA A 316 23.41 4.74 -3.08
C ALA A 316 23.00 5.81 -4.11
N ARG A 317 21.76 6.31 -4.05
CA ARG A 317 21.28 7.41 -4.92
C ARG A 317 22.00 8.73 -4.67
N LEU A 318 22.24 9.06 -3.40
CA LEU A 318 23.04 10.22 -3.00
C LEU A 318 24.48 10.10 -3.51
N GLY A 319 25.07 8.91 -3.44
CA GLY A 319 26.40 8.62 -3.98
C GLY A 319 26.50 8.86 -5.48
N SER A 320 25.57 8.32 -6.27
CA SER A 320 25.53 8.57 -7.72
C SER A 320 25.43 10.07 -8.05
N THR A 321 24.65 10.82 -7.27
CA THR A 321 24.53 12.29 -7.41
C THR A 321 25.86 13.00 -7.12
N LEU A 322 26.51 12.66 -6.01
CA LEU A 322 27.79 13.22 -5.60
C LEU A 322 28.89 12.93 -6.65
N GLU A 323 28.99 11.68 -7.09
CA GLU A 323 29.99 11.26 -8.08
C GLU A 323 29.79 11.94 -9.43
N THR A 324 28.53 12.13 -9.85
CA THR A 324 28.18 12.85 -11.08
C THR A 324 28.59 14.31 -11.02
N ALA A 325 28.23 15.00 -9.93
CA ALA A 325 28.61 16.39 -9.73
C ALA A 325 30.14 16.57 -9.73
N LEU A 326 30.87 15.68 -9.04
CA LEU A 326 32.33 15.68 -9.04
C LEU A 326 32.92 15.41 -10.44
N PHE A 327 32.34 14.48 -11.20
CA PHE A 327 32.80 14.16 -12.56
C PHE A 327 32.72 15.38 -13.50
N HIS A 328 31.58 16.07 -13.50
CA HIS A 328 31.39 17.24 -14.35
C HIS A 328 32.18 18.45 -13.87
N ALA A 329 32.32 18.64 -12.55
CA ALA A 329 33.22 19.65 -12.00
C ALA A 329 34.67 19.43 -12.43
N ARG A 330 35.18 18.20 -12.36
CA ARG A 330 36.51 17.82 -12.86
C ARG A 330 36.67 18.11 -14.34
N LYS A 331 35.72 17.67 -15.16
CA LYS A 331 35.70 17.95 -16.61
C LYS A 331 35.78 19.45 -16.90
N ARG A 332 34.96 20.26 -16.23
CA ARG A 332 34.92 21.73 -16.42
C ARG A 332 36.23 22.40 -16.00
N LEU A 333 36.85 21.96 -14.91
CA LEU A 333 38.07 22.56 -14.36
C LEU A 333 39.36 22.05 -15.03
N SER A 334 39.29 20.98 -15.83
CA SER A 334 40.44 20.36 -16.50
C SER A 334 40.76 20.95 -17.89
N TYR A 335 39.91 21.82 -18.46
CA TYR A 335 40.16 22.53 -19.73
C TYR A 335 40.82 23.91 -19.48
N PRO A 336 41.60 24.45 -20.46
CA PRO A 336 42.86 25.12 -20.13
C PRO A 336 42.70 26.58 -19.67
N SER A 337 43.07 26.84 -18.40
CA SER A 337 43.42 28.15 -17.83
C SER A 337 44.06 27.98 -16.43
N PRO A 338 44.77 28.99 -15.87
CA PRO A 338 45.97 28.87 -15.02
C PRO A 338 45.67 28.36 -13.59
N GLU A 339 46.71 28.29 -12.74
CA GLU A 339 46.76 27.89 -11.31
C GLU A 339 45.44 27.99 -10.50
N HIS A 340 44.62 29.02 -10.74
CA HIS A 340 43.27 29.16 -10.19
C HIS A 340 42.39 27.91 -10.36
N ASN A 341 42.42 27.25 -11.52
CA ASN A 341 41.65 26.02 -11.75
C ASN A 341 42.18 24.84 -10.92
N HIS A 342 43.49 24.77 -10.67
CA HIS A 342 44.06 23.75 -9.78
C HIS A 342 43.62 23.94 -8.33
N THR A 343 43.62 25.18 -7.84
CA THR A 343 43.12 25.48 -6.49
C THR A 343 41.64 25.16 -6.35
N ARG A 344 40.81 25.57 -7.33
CA ARG A 344 39.37 25.24 -7.33
C ARG A 344 39.11 23.75 -7.43
N LEU A 345 39.89 23.01 -8.22
CA LEU A 345 39.76 21.56 -8.33
C LEU A 345 40.09 20.88 -6.99
N ARG A 346 41.17 21.29 -6.32
CA ARG A 346 41.48 20.77 -4.98
C ARG A 346 40.38 21.07 -3.98
N GLN A 347 39.82 22.28 -4.00
CA GLN A 347 38.69 22.64 -3.15
C GLN A 347 37.47 21.74 -3.41
N CYS A 348 37.10 21.54 -4.67
CA CYS A 348 36.03 20.63 -5.08
C CYS A 348 36.27 19.21 -4.56
N GLU A 349 37.49 18.70 -4.65
CA GLU A 349 37.83 17.36 -4.15
C GLU A 349 37.75 17.24 -2.62
N VAL A 350 38.14 18.29 -1.88
CA VAL A 350 38.00 18.35 -0.42
C VAL A 350 36.53 18.37 -0.01
N GLU A 351 35.72 19.21 -0.64
CA GLU A 351 34.28 19.31 -0.33
C GLU A 351 33.54 18.00 -0.69
N ALA A 352 33.90 17.36 -1.81
CA ALA A 352 33.37 16.06 -2.17
C ALA A 352 33.74 14.98 -1.13
N ALA A 353 34.98 14.99 -0.62
CA ALA A 353 35.41 14.05 0.42
C ALA A 353 34.68 14.29 1.75
N VAL A 354 34.37 15.55 2.10
CA VAL A 354 33.54 15.87 3.27
C VAL A 354 32.13 15.32 3.09
N ALA A 355 31.51 15.53 1.92
CA ALA A 355 30.17 15.00 1.63
C ALA A 355 30.14 13.46 1.65
N ALA A 356 31.14 12.80 1.05
CA ALA A 356 31.28 11.35 1.07
C ALA A 356 31.41 10.82 2.51
N ARG A 357 32.21 11.48 3.36
CA ARG A 357 32.32 11.10 4.77
C ARG A 357 30.99 11.23 5.51
N GLN A 358 30.23 12.29 5.27
CA GLN A 358 28.89 12.44 5.87
C GLN A 358 27.93 11.35 5.40
N MET A 359 28.05 10.88 4.15
CA MET A 359 27.29 9.73 3.68
C MET A 359 27.70 8.41 4.35
N GLU A 360 28.93 8.27 4.86
CA GLU A 360 29.38 7.04 5.51
C GLU A 360 29.02 7.00 7.00
N ILE A 361 29.22 8.10 7.73
CA ILE A 361 29.11 8.13 9.20
C ILE A 361 27.97 8.98 9.74
N GLY A 362 27.39 9.86 8.91
CA GLY A 362 26.32 10.78 9.31
C GLY A 362 24.93 10.16 9.23
N THR A 363 23.97 10.79 9.90
CA THR A 363 22.54 10.48 9.75
C THR A 363 22.07 10.76 8.31
N LEU A 364 20.97 10.13 7.88
CA LEU A 364 20.48 10.32 6.53
C LEU A 364 20.15 11.80 6.18
N PRO A 365 19.56 12.61 7.09
CA PRO A 365 19.38 14.05 6.85
C PRO A 365 20.70 14.80 6.64
N GLU A 366 21.75 14.48 7.40
CA GLU A 366 23.07 15.10 7.26
C GLU A 366 23.72 14.73 5.92
N ALA A 367 23.63 13.45 5.53
CA ALA A 367 24.11 12.98 4.22
C ALA A 367 23.39 13.68 3.06
N ARG A 368 22.05 13.81 3.12
CA ARG A 368 21.25 14.52 2.12
C ARG A 368 21.67 15.98 2.00
N ARG A 369 21.83 16.65 3.14
CA ARG A 369 22.27 18.06 3.18
C ARG A 369 23.67 18.20 2.58
N ALA A 370 24.62 17.37 2.97
CA ALA A 370 26.00 17.47 2.49
C ALA A 370 26.11 17.28 0.96
N VAL A 371 25.37 16.31 0.39
CA VAL A 371 25.35 16.10 -1.07
C VAL A 371 24.65 17.24 -1.80
N ARG A 372 23.57 17.79 -1.24
CA ARG A 372 22.88 18.97 -1.80
C ARG A 372 23.80 20.18 -1.81
N ASP A 373 24.41 20.51 -0.67
CA ASP A 373 25.32 21.66 -0.53
C ASP A 373 26.50 21.55 -1.52
N PHE A 374 27.05 20.35 -1.71
CA PHE A 374 28.09 20.09 -2.71
C PHE A 374 27.59 20.28 -4.14
N ARG A 375 26.45 19.68 -4.50
CA ARG A 375 25.86 19.76 -5.85
C ARG A 375 25.53 21.20 -6.23
N ASP A 376 24.99 21.97 -5.31
CA ASP A 376 24.58 23.34 -5.55
C ASP A 376 25.82 24.27 -5.73
N THR A 377 26.93 23.94 -5.06
CA THR A 377 28.23 24.62 -5.24
C THR A 377 28.92 24.21 -6.54
N TRP A 378 28.82 22.94 -6.92
CA TRP A 378 29.48 22.33 -8.08
C TRP A 378 28.46 21.68 -9.03
N PRO A 379 27.64 22.47 -9.73
CA PRO A 379 26.60 21.93 -10.59
C PRO A 379 27.20 21.09 -11.72
N ALA A 380 26.52 19.96 -11.98
CA ALA A 380 26.84 18.96 -12.99
C ALA A 380 26.49 19.40 -14.41
#